data_AF-A0A1S6H0K5-F1
#
_entry.id   AF-A0A1S6H0K5-F1
#
_cell.length_a   1.000
_cell.length_b   1.000
_cell.length_c   1.000
_cell.angle_alpha   90.00
_cell.angle_beta   90.00
_cell.angle_gamma   90.00
#
_symmetry.space_group_name_H-M   'P 1'
#
loop_
_entity.id
_entity.type
_entity.pdbx_description
1 polymer ?
#
loop_
_entity_poly.entity_id
_entity_poly.type
_entity_poly.pdbx_seq_one_letter_code
_entity_poly.pdbx_strand_id
1 'polypeptide(L)' 'MGKIIVKKVIKRKPGCLYYVDGQGNVCEAIMARGGKKKKKR' A
#
# COMPACT_ATOMS: atom_id res chain seq x y z
N MET A 1 14.03 18.61 10.15
CA MET A 1 13.90 18.53 8.68
C MET A 1 14.12 17.07 8.29
N GLY A 2 13.17 16.42 7.60
CA GLY A 2 13.29 15.00 7.26
C GLY A 2 14.34 14.75 6.17
N LYS A 3 15.12 13.66 6.28
CA LYS A 3 16.10 13.23 5.28
C LYS A 3 15.64 11.95 4.59
N ILE A 4 15.67 11.92 3.26
CA ILE A 4 15.43 10.70 2.49
C ILE A 4 16.68 9.83 2.61
N ILE A 5 16.55 8.66 3.23
CA ILE A 5 17.66 7.71 3.42
C ILE A 5 17.83 6.84 2.16
N VAL A 6 16.72 6.46 1.51
CA VAL A 6 16.72 5.50 0.41
C VAL A 6 15.55 5.78 -0.54
N LYS A 7 15.76 5.55 -1.83
CA LYS A 7 14.75 5.67 -2.90
C LYS A 7 14.54 4.32 -3.58
N LYS A 8 13.36 4.13 -4.18
CA LYS A 8 13.04 2.97 -5.05
C LYS A 8 13.20 1.59 -4.39
N VAL A 9 12.94 1.48 -3.08
CA VAL A 9 13.00 0.21 -2.32
C VAL A 9 12.05 -0.86 -2.83
N ILE A 10 10.98 -0.48 -3.52
CA ILE A 10 10.02 -1.42 -4.09
C ILE A 10 9.67 -1.03 -5.53
N LYS A 11 9.30 -2.04 -6.32
CA LYS A 11 8.60 -1.83 -7.58
C LYS A 11 7.09 -1.88 -7.29
N ARG A 12 6.40 -0.77 -7.51
CA ARG A 12 4.96 -0.68 -7.28
C ARG A 12 4.20 -1.39 -8.40
N LYS A 13 3.31 -2.29 -8.03
CA LYS A 13 2.39 -2.96 -8.94
C LYS A 13 1.12 -2.14 -9.11
N PRO A 14 0.53 -2.12 -10.32
CA PRO A 14 -0.72 -1.43 -10.56
C PRO A 14 -1.86 -2.07 -9.74
N GLY A 15 -2.72 -1.25 -9.13
CA GLY A 15 -3.87 -1.74 -8.35
C GLY A 15 -3.59 -2.12 -6.90
N CYS A 16 -2.37 -1.89 -6.40
CA CYS A 16 -2.00 -2.10 -5.02
C CYS A 16 -1.85 -0.78 -4.24
N LEU A 17 -2.25 -0.81 -2.97
CA LEU A 17 -1.96 0.20 -1.95
C LEU A 17 -0.68 -0.20 -1.24
N TYR A 18 0.24 0.75 -1.11
CA TYR A 18 1.50 0.59 -0.38
C TYR A 18 1.53 1.54 0.81
N TYR A 19 1.79 1.00 2.01
CA TYR A 19 1.84 1.78 3.24
C TYR A 19 2.93 1.24 4.18
N VAL A 20 3.28 2.04 5.18
CA VAL A 20 4.21 1.63 6.24
C VAL A 20 3.38 1.31 7.49
N ASP A 21 3.60 0.12 8.07
CA ASP A 21 2.92 -0.26 9.31
C ASP A 21 3.61 0.33 10.56
N GLY A 22 3.05 0.08 11.74
CA GLY A 22 3.63 0.55 13.00
C GLY A 22 4.99 -0.06 13.35
N GLN A 23 5.37 -1.17 12.70
CA GLN A 23 6.68 -1.82 12.86
C GLN A 23 7.71 -1.30 11.84
N GLY A 24 7.31 -0.44 10.91
CA GLY A 24 8.18 0.12 9.88
C GLY A 24 8.29 -0.74 8.61
N ASN A 25 7.45 -1.76 8.43
CA ASN A 25 7.45 -2.60 7.24
C ASN A 25 6.71 -1.92 6.09
N VAL A 26 7.15 -2.18 4.86
CA VAL A 26 6.42 -1.77 3.65
C VAL A 26 5.43 -2.87 3.27
N CYS A 27 4.13 -2.59 3.41
CA CYS A 27 3.05 -3.53 3.16
C CYS A 27 2.39 -3.29 1.79
N GLU A 28 1.91 -4.37 1.15
CA GLU A 28 1.16 -4.37 -0.11
C GLU A 28 -0.27 -4.86 0.13
N ALA A 29 -1.28 -4.09 -0.29
CA ALA A 29 -2.68 -4.49 -0.21
C ALA A 29 -3.41 -4.27 -1.54
N ILE A 30 -4.31 -5.17 -1.94
CA ILE A 30 -5.13 -4.99 -3.15
C ILE A 30 -6.15 -3.88 -2.90
N MET A 31 -6.17 -2.87 -3.77
CA MET A 31 -7.11 -1.76 -3.65
C MET A 31 -8.55 -2.26 -3.89
N ALA A 32 -9.45 -1.87 -3.00
CA ALA A 32 -10.88 -2.01 -3.24
C ALA A 32 -11.30 -1.02 -4.34
N ARG A 33 -11.25 -1.48 -5.59
CA ARG A 33 -11.83 -0.72 -6.70
C ARG A 33 -13.35 -0.77 -6.59
N GLY A 34 -14.01 0.38 -6.70
CA GLY A 34 -15.47 0.45 -6.74
C GLY A 34 -16.01 -0.42 -7.89
N GLY A 35 -17.03 -1.23 -7.64
CA GLY A 35 -17.60 -2.11 -8.68
C GLY A 35 -18.33 -3.35 -8.15
N LYS A 36 -18.09 -3.76 -6.90
CA LYS A 36 -18.90 -4.78 -6.22
C LYS A 36 -19.32 -4.30 -4.84
N LYS A 37 -20.64 -4.20 -4.61
CA LYS A 37 -21.20 -4.09 -3.26
C LYS A 37 -20.68 -5.28 -2.45
N LYS A 38 -19.94 -5.00 -1.37
CA LYS A 38 -19.56 -6.03 -0.39
C LYS A 38 -20.87 -6.64 0.11
N LYS A 39 -21.08 -7.94 -0.13
CA LYS A 39 -22.25 -8.65 0.42
C LYS A 39 -22.14 -8.52 1.94
N LYS A 40 -23.13 -7.86 2.58
CA LYS A 40 -23.22 -7.82 4.04
C LYS A 40 -23.31 -9.28 4.50
N ARG A 41 -22.35 -9.71 5.32
CA ARG A 41 -22.52 -10.87 6.18
C ARG A 41 -23.36 -10.46 7.37
#